data_AF-A0A1H2U4A2-F1
#
_entry.id   AF-A0A1H2U4A2-F1
#
_cell.length_a   1.000
_cell.length_b   1.000
_cell.length_c   1.000
_cell.angle_alpha   90.00
_cell.angle_beta   90.00
_cell.angle_gamma   90.00
#
_symmetry.space_group_name_H-M   'P 1'
#
loop_
_entity.id
_entity.type
_entity.pdbx_description
1 polymer ?
#
loop_
_entity_poly.entity_id
_entity_poly.type
_entity_poly.pdbx_seq_one_letter_code
_entity_poly.pdbx_strand_id
1 'polypeptide(L)'
;MNYKTLVMVLFVSVLAYQTSAQEKQVDVSFFKEKAKIDAHYEQSFIPLNEEDEIDFWNDQLQYESDLKQWDSNAYHVYLKEKSYAYSEYAKKCNQNCKHSEHYMQHAIFYIKYYEYYYPRESSAMISEVRVETSGLEVENF
;
A
#
# COMPACT_ATOMS: atom_id res chain seq x y z
N MET A 1 -32.17 47.68 19.34
CA MET A 1 -31.63 46.31 19.26
C MET A 1 -30.30 46.33 19.99
N ASN A 2 -30.19 45.62 21.12
CA ASN A 2 -29.04 45.74 22.02
C ASN A 2 -27.85 44.96 21.45
N TYR A 3 -26.63 45.46 21.66
CA TYR A 3 -25.41 44.82 21.13
C TYR A 3 -25.30 43.34 21.54
N LYS A 4 -25.81 42.98 22.73
CA LYS A 4 -25.93 41.59 23.21
C LYS A 4 -26.79 40.71 22.30
N THR A 5 -27.89 41.25 21.78
CA THR A 5 -28.79 40.57 20.84
C THR A 5 -28.13 40.41 19.47
N LEU A 6 -27.30 41.38 19.05
CA LEU A 6 -26.58 41.35 17.78
C LEU A 6 -25.42 40.34 17.80
N VAL A 7 -24.71 40.23 18.93
CA VAL A 7 -23.67 39.21 19.16
C VAL A 7 -24.26 37.79 19.19
N MET A 8 -25.43 37.61 19.80
CA MET A 8 -26.10 36.30 19.82
C MET A 8 -26.52 35.83 18.42
N VAL A 9 -27.07 36.72 17.60
CA VAL A 9 -27.50 36.39 16.23
C VAL A 9 -26.31 36.05 15.32
N LEU A 10 -25.16 36.71 15.51
CA LEU A 10 -23.91 36.37 14.80
C LEU A 10 -23.34 35.00 15.18
N PHE A 11 -23.52 34.54 16.43
CA PHE A 11 -23.04 33.23 16.85
C PHE A 11 -23.91 32.07 16.34
N VAL A 12 -25.23 32.27 16.27
CA VAL A 12 -26.17 31.23 15.81
C VAL A 12 -26.09 31.01 14.30
N SER A 13 -25.79 32.04 13.51
CA SER A 13 -25.66 31.92 12.06
C SER A 13 -24.40 31.15 11.62
N VAL A 14 -23.31 31.20 12.39
CA VAL A 14 -22.06 30.47 12.08
C VAL A 14 -22.23 28.95 12.24
N LEU A 15 -23.09 28.50 13.16
CA LEU A 15 -23.35 27.07 13.38
C LEU A 15 -24.25 26.44 12.31
N ALA A 16 -24.97 27.24 11.51
CA ALA A 16 -25.83 26.75 10.44
C ALA A 16 -25.08 26.43 9.14
N TYR A 17 -23.77 26.71 9.05
CA TYR A 17 -22.93 26.44 7.89
C TYR A 17 -22.12 25.15 8.00
N GLN A 18 -22.70 24.05 8.50
CA GLN A 18 -22.06 22.75 8.37
C GLN A 18 -23.09 21.69 8.01
N THR A 19 -23.19 21.42 6.70
CA THR A 19 -23.39 20.10 6.08
C THR A 19 -23.77 20.27 4.62
N SER A 20 -22.92 20.91 3.82
CA SER A 20 -22.79 20.46 2.43
C SER A 20 -21.78 19.33 2.46
N ALA A 21 -22.26 18.09 2.36
CA ALA A 21 -21.42 16.95 2.00
C ALA A 21 -20.86 17.24 0.60
N GLN A 22 -19.76 17.98 0.55
CA GLN A 22 -18.96 18.09 -0.66
C GLN A 22 -18.40 16.68 -0.86
N GLU A 23 -18.85 16.01 -1.91
CA GLU A 23 -18.26 14.77 -2.39
C GLU A 23 -16.81 15.10 -2.78
N LYS A 24 -15.92 15.05 -1.77
CA LYS A 24 -14.54 15.47 -1.89
C LYS A 24 -13.87 14.38 -2.71
N GLN A 25 -13.72 14.62 -4.01
CA GLN A 25 -12.94 13.76 -4.88
C GLN A 25 -11.60 13.49 -4.20
N VAL A 26 -11.37 12.23 -3.86
CA VAL A 26 -10.23 11.83 -3.05
C VAL A 26 -8.97 12.06 -3.86
N ASP A 27 -8.08 12.91 -3.36
CA ASP A 27 -6.81 13.20 -3.99
C ASP A 27 -5.89 11.99 -3.83
N VAL A 28 -5.85 11.13 -4.85
CA VAL A 28 -4.99 9.95 -4.88
C VAL A 28 -3.50 10.30 -4.79
N SER A 29 -3.09 11.52 -5.13
CA SER A 29 -1.68 11.93 -5.05
C SER A 29 -1.19 12.02 -3.60
N PHE A 30 -2.06 12.46 -2.69
CA PHE A 30 -1.80 12.47 -1.26
C PHE A 30 -1.45 11.07 -0.74
N PHE A 31 -2.24 10.06 -1.10
CA PHE A 31 -2.01 8.69 -0.64
C PHE A 31 -0.76 8.06 -1.25
N LYS A 32 -0.38 8.45 -2.47
CA LYS A 32 0.89 8.02 -3.05
C LYS A 32 2.08 8.53 -2.25
N GLU A 33 2.07 9.82 -1.92
CA GLU A 33 3.18 10.44 -1.19
C GLU A 33 3.22 9.92 0.24
N LYS A 34 2.07 9.83 0.91
CA LYS A 34 1.97 9.28 2.25
C LYS A 34 2.50 7.84 2.33
N ALA A 35 2.13 6.97 1.38
CA ALA A 35 2.65 5.61 1.33
C ALA A 35 4.18 5.53 1.27
N LYS A 36 4.83 6.42 0.52
CA LYS A 36 6.29 6.47 0.42
C LYS A 36 6.93 6.95 1.71
N ILE A 37 6.36 7.98 2.32
CA ILE A 37 6.81 8.52 3.61
C ILE A 37 6.69 7.45 4.70
N ASP A 38 5.52 6.81 4.81
CA ASP A 38 5.25 5.77 5.80
C ASP A 38 6.20 4.58 5.60
N ALA A 39 6.36 4.08 4.36
CA ALA A 39 7.27 2.99 4.07
C ALA A 39 8.74 3.33 4.44
N HIS A 40 9.20 4.55 4.16
CA HIS A 40 10.54 4.98 4.55
C HIS A 40 10.68 5.06 6.08
N TYR A 41 9.67 5.59 6.77
CA TYR A 41 9.65 5.64 8.22
C TYR A 41 9.75 4.24 8.81
N GLU A 42 8.85 3.33 8.40
CA GLU A 42 8.80 1.92 8.81
C GLU A 42 10.13 1.19 8.60
N GLN A 43 10.78 1.39 7.45
CA GLN A 43 12.09 0.81 7.11
C GLN A 43 13.24 1.28 8.01
N SER A 44 13.08 2.45 8.64
CA SER A 44 14.07 3.06 9.53
C SER A 44 13.64 3.07 11.00
N PHE A 45 12.46 2.53 11.30
CA PHE A 45 11.87 2.53 12.63
C PHE A 45 12.68 1.62 13.55
N ILE A 46 13.03 2.16 14.72
CA ILE A 46 13.74 1.44 15.77
C ILE A 46 12.86 1.55 17.02
N PRO A 47 12.13 0.49 17.40
CA PRO A 47 11.28 0.51 18.58
C PRO A 47 12.13 0.55 19.87
N LEU A 48 11.61 1.15 20.95
CA LEU A 48 12.33 1.14 22.24
C LEU A 48 12.20 -0.22 22.93
N ASN A 49 11.09 -0.91 22.69
CA ASN A 49 10.78 -2.23 23.22
C ASN A 49 9.77 -2.94 22.28
N GLU A 50 9.47 -4.21 22.55
CA GLU A 50 8.57 -5.02 21.72
C GLU A 50 7.11 -4.52 21.71
N GLU A 51 6.61 -4.00 22.84
CA GLU A 51 5.26 -3.44 22.95
C GLU A 51 5.08 -2.21 22.06
N ASP A 52 6.06 -1.31 22.04
CA ASP A 52 6.07 -0.14 21.15
C ASP A 52 6.03 -0.54 19.67
N GLU A 53 6.70 -1.65 19.31
CA GLU A 53 6.68 -2.17 17.95
C GLU A 53 5.31 -2.75 17.58
N ILE A 54 4.72 -3.53 18.48
CA ILE A 54 3.40 -4.12 18.30
C ILE A 54 2.36 -3.01 18.14
N ASP A 55 2.39 -1.98 18.99
CA ASP A 55 1.48 -0.84 18.92
C ASP A 55 1.63 -0.08 17.61
N PHE A 56 2.88 0.18 17.18
CA PHE A 56 3.15 0.82 15.90
C PHE A 56 2.51 0.06 14.72
N TRP A 57 2.67 -1.27 14.68
CA TRP A 57 2.11 -2.09 13.61
C TRP A 57 0.58 -2.21 13.70
N ASN A 58 0.01 -2.24 14.90
CA ASN A 58 -1.43 -2.21 15.09
C ASN A 58 -2.04 -0.90 14.57
N ASP A 59 -1.43 0.24 14.87
CA ASP A 59 -1.85 1.53 14.35
C ASP A 59 -1.78 1.58 12.82
N GLN A 60 -0.72 1.02 12.23
CA GLN A 60 -0.57 0.94 10.78
C GLN A 60 -1.66 0.07 10.14
N LEU A 61 -1.96 -1.10 10.73
CA LEU A 61 -3.03 -1.98 10.26
C LEU A 61 -4.41 -1.33 10.39
N GLN A 62 -4.66 -0.62 11.50
CA GLN A 62 -5.90 0.09 11.73
C GLN A 62 -6.10 1.20 10.70
N TYR A 63 -5.06 2.02 10.45
CA TYR A 63 -5.08 3.04 9.41
C TYR A 63 -5.41 2.45 8.02
N GLU A 64 -4.77 1.34 7.66
CA GLU A 64 -5.00 0.68 6.38
C GLU A 64 -6.40 0.09 6.25
N SER A 65 -6.92 -0.49 7.34
CA SER A 65 -8.30 -0.98 7.42
C SER A 65 -9.31 0.16 7.23
N ASP A 66 -9.13 1.27 7.95
CA ASP A 66 -10.01 2.43 7.87
C ASP A 66 -9.96 3.08 6.49
N LEU A 67 -8.76 3.21 5.92
CA LEU A 67 -8.57 3.71 4.55
C LEU A 67 -9.31 2.82 3.55
N LYS A 68 -9.24 1.49 3.68
CA LYS A 68 -9.95 0.56 2.80
C LYS A 68 -11.47 0.70 2.91
N GLN A 69 -11.98 0.88 4.11
CA GLN A 69 -13.42 1.07 4.36
C GLN A 69 -13.92 2.41 3.80
N TRP A 70 -13.12 3.46 3.95
CA TRP A 70 -13.47 4.80 3.50
C TRP A 70 -13.32 4.99 1.99
N ASP A 71 -12.20 4.56 1.41
CA ASP A 71 -11.92 4.62 -0.03
C ASP A 71 -11.00 3.48 -0.48
N SER A 72 -11.61 2.46 -1.09
CA SER A 72 -10.90 1.29 -1.63
C SER A 72 -9.87 1.62 -2.72
N ASN A 73 -10.08 2.68 -3.51
CA ASN A 73 -9.14 3.11 -4.55
C ASN A 73 -7.92 3.77 -3.92
N ALA A 74 -8.13 4.67 -2.95
CA ALA A 74 -7.04 5.26 -2.17
C ALA A 74 -6.22 4.19 -1.46
N TYR A 75 -6.86 3.18 -0.87
CA TYR A 75 -6.20 2.02 -0.27
C TYR A 75 -5.35 1.24 -1.27
N HIS A 76 -5.86 0.95 -2.48
CA HIS A 76 -5.09 0.24 -3.51
C HIS A 76 -3.88 1.05 -3.98
N VAL A 77 -4.04 2.36 -4.15
CA VAL A 77 -2.94 3.27 -4.50
C VAL A 77 -1.90 3.28 -3.39
N TYR A 78 -2.32 3.39 -2.13
CA TYR A 78 -1.45 3.39 -0.96
C TYR A 78 -0.63 2.08 -0.87
N LEU A 79 -1.29 0.92 -0.93
CA LEU A 79 -0.60 -0.38 -0.88
C LEU A 79 0.32 -0.63 -2.06
N LYS A 80 -0.04 -0.17 -3.27
CA LYS A 80 0.83 -0.27 -4.44
C LYS A 80 2.14 0.48 -4.21
N GLU A 81 2.07 1.72 -3.73
CA GLU A 81 3.26 2.55 -3.54
C GLU A 81 4.09 2.05 -2.35
N LYS A 82 3.46 1.59 -1.25
CA LYS A 82 4.20 0.89 -0.17
C LYS A 82 4.92 -0.33 -0.72
N SER A 83 4.23 -1.16 -1.47
CA SER A 83 4.84 -2.36 -2.02
C SER A 83 6.03 -2.08 -2.93
N TYR A 84 5.94 -1.05 -3.77
CA TYR A 84 7.09 -0.60 -4.57
C TYR A 84 8.26 -0.18 -3.68
N ALA A 85 8.01 0.65 -2.66
CA ALA A 85 9.04 1.10 -1.73
C ALA A 85 9.70 -0.06 -0.96
N TYR A 86 8.92 -1.03 -0.49
CA TYR A 86 9.42 -2.23 0.19
C TYR A 86 10.21 -3.15 -0.74
N SER A 87 9.76 -3.33 -1.98
CA SER A 87 10.46 -4.13 -2.98
C SER A 87 11.81 -3.50 -3.37
N GLU A 88 11.85 -2.17 -3.53
CA GLU A 88 13.08 -1.44 -3.81
C GLU A 88 14.04 -1.44 -2.61
N TYR A 89 13.51 -1.33 -1.39
CA TYR A 89 14.32 -1.44 -0.18
C TYR A 89 14.92 -2.84 -0.04
N ALA A 90 14.13 -3.90 -0.25
CA ALA A 90 14.59 -5.29 -0.20
C ALA A 90 15.75 -5.59 -1.17
N LYS A 91 15.78 -4.95 -2.35
CA LYS A 91 16.90 -5.08 -3.30
C LYS A 91 18.20 -4.43 -2.81
N LYS A 92 18.10 -3.36 -2.03
CA LYS A 92 19.25 -2.58 -1.51
C LYS A 92 19.72 -3.09 -0.15
N CYS A 93 18.79 -3.67 0.59
CA CYS A 93 19.01 -4.19 1.91
C CYS A 93 19.89 -5.44 1.82
N ASN A 94 21.08 -5.37 2.40
CA ASN A 94 22.06 -6.45 2.41
C ASN A 94 22.10 -7.13 3.80
N GLN A 95 23.08 -8.02 4.02
CA GLN A 95 23.23 -8.77 5.27
C GLN A 95 23.38 -7.91 6.54
N ASN A 96 23.65 -6.60 6.40
CA ASN A 96 23.80 -5.68 7.53
C ASN A 96 22.48 -5.01 7.95
N CYS A 97 21.41 -5.16 7.17
CA CYS A 97 20.09 -4.75 7.64
C CYS A 97 19.68 -5.62 8.81
N LYS A 98 19.36 -4.99 9.93
CA LYS A 98 18.76 -5.65 11.08
C LYS A 98 17.33 -5.15 11.19
N HIS A 99 16.39 -6.08 11.01
CA HIS A 99 14.98 -5.83 11.23
C HIS A 99 14.45 -6.83 12.23
N SER A 100 13.43 -6.41 12.97
CA SER A 100 12.65 -7.28 13.85
C SER A 100 11.88 -8.33 13.05
N GLU A 101 11.36 -9.34 13.74
CA GLU A 101 10.45 -10.31 13.14
C GLU A 101 9.16 -9.64 12.67
N HIS A 102 8.59 -8.72 13.46
CA HIS A 102 7.38 -7.97 13.11
C HIS A 102 7.56 -7.20 11.79
N TYR A 103 8.63 -6.41 11.66
CA TYR A 103 8.92 -5.73 10.40
C TYR A 103 9.00 -6.71 9.23
N MET A 104 9.67 -7.85 9.39
CA MET A 104 9.82 -8.83 8.32
C MET A 104 8.48 -9.41 7.87
N GLN A 105 7.55 -9.65 8.80
CA GLN A 105 6.19 -10.10 8.48
C GLN A 105 5.44 -9.07 7.62
N HIS A 106 5.49 -7.80 8.00
CA HIS A 106 4.87 -6.70 7.24
C HIS A 106 5.55 -6.47 5.89
N ALA A 107 6.87 -6.52 5.83
CA ALA A 107 7.63 -6.40 4.59
C ALA A 107 7.23 -7.49 3.58
N ILE A 108 7.13 -8.74 4.04
CA ILE A 108 6.69 -9.86 3.19
C ILE A 108 5.26 -9.63 2.66
N PHE A 109 4.35 -9.13 3.51
CA PHE A 109 2.99 -8.80 3.08
C PHE A 109 3.00 -7.78 1.94
N TYR A 110 3.67 -6.65 2.12
CA TYR A 110 3.70 -5.60 1.10
C TYR A 110 4.36 -6.10 -0.18
N ILE A 111 5.50 -6.81 -0.11
CA ILE A 111 6.18 -7.34 -1.31
C ILE A 111 5.25 -8.29 -2.09
N LYS A 112 4.60 -9.24 -1.39
CA LYS A 112 3.66 -10.19 -2.02
C LYS A 112 2.44 -9.51 -2.64
N TYR A 113 1.96 -8.41 -2.04
CA TYR A 113 0.85 -7.65 -2.60
C TYR A 113 1.16 -7.21 -4.04
N TYR A 114 2.36 -6.70 -4.32
CA TYR A 114 2.74 -6.32 -5.68
C TYR A 114 2.88 -7.51 -6.61
N GLU A 115 3.45 -8.62 -6.16
CA GLU A 115 3.56 -9.82 -7.00
C GLU A 115 2.18 -10.36 -7.42
N TYR A 116 1.18 -10.26 -6.54
CA TYR A 116 -0.18 -10.72 -6.83
C TYR A 116 -0.95 -9.77 -7.75
N TYR A 117 -0.93 -8.46 -7.48
CA TYR A 117 -1.72 -7.47 -8.25
C TYR A 117 -1.01 -6.96 -9.51
N TYR A 118 0.32 -7.07 -9.55
CA TYR A 118 1.18 -6.67 -10.67
C TYR A 118 2.14 -7.83 -10.99
N PRO A 119 1.61 -8.99 -11.42
CA PRO A 119 2.46 -10.11 -11.80
C PRO A 119 3.41 -9.62 -12.88
N ARG A 120 4.71 -9.79 -12.65
CA ARG A 120 5.72 -9.55 -13.67
C ARG A 120 5.35 -10.46 -14.83
N GLU A 121 5.07 -9.89 -16.01
CA GLU A 121 4.90 -10.73 -17.20
C GLU A 121 6.11 -11.64 -17.28
N SER A 122 5.89 -12.94 -17.04
CA SER A 122 6.91 -13.93 -17.26
C SER A 122 7.30 -13.79 -18.71
N SER A 123 8.56 -13.46 -18.98
CA SER A 123 9.14 -13.68 -20.29
C SER A 123 8.84 -15.14 -20.63
N ALA A 124 7.83 -15.36 -21.47
CA ALA A 124 7.51 -16.67 -21.97
C ALA A 124 8.77 -17.13 -22.68
N MET A 125 9.52 -18.03 -22.05
CA MET A 125 10.53 -18.84 -22.72
C MET A 125 9.79 -19.56 -23.85
N ILE A 126 9.87 -19.02 -25.06
CA ILE A 126 9.57 -19.77 -26.27
C ILE A 126 10.72 -20.77 -26.42
N SER A 127 10.56 -21.93 -25.78
CA SER A 127 11.28 -23.14 -26.15
C SER A 127 10.36 -23.90 -27.11
N GLU A 128 10.33 -23.47 -28.37
CA GLU A 128 9.79 -24.28 -29.46
C GLU A 128 10.76 -25.43 -29.72
N VAL A 129 10.64 -26.52 -28.93
CA VAL A 129 11.27 -27.80 -29.28
C VAL A 129 10.42 -28.39 -30.40
N ARG A 130 10.83 -28.10 -31.64
CA ARG A 130 10.33 -28.77 -32.84
C ARG A 130 10.86 -30.20 -32.83
N VAL A 131 10.05 -31.16 -32.40
CA VAL A 131 10.31 -32.58 -32.64
C VAL A 131 9.98 -32.85 -34.10
N GLU A 132 11.02 -32.90 -34.93
CA GLU A 132 10.96 -33.37 -36.31
C GLU A 132 10.84 -34.90 -36.27
N THR A 133 9.62 -35.43 -36.38
CA THR A 133 9.43 -36.86 -36.65
C THR A 133 9.64 -37.08 -38.14
N SER A 134 10.89 -37.25 -38.55
CA SER A 134 11.21 -37.81 -39.87
C SER A 134 10.81 -39.27 -39.88
N GLY A 135 9.87 -39.59 -40.78
CA GLY A 135 9.31 -40.91 -40.96
C GLY A 135 10.39 -41.94 -41.31
N LEU A 136 10.29 -43.11 -40.70
CA LEU A 136 10.89 -44.32 -41.23
C LEU A 136 9.76 -45.29 -41.56
N GLU A 137 9.61 -45.47 -42.86
CA GLU A 137 8.88 -46.51 -43.57
C GLU A 137 9.12 -47.88 -42.93
N VAL A 138 8.02 -48.60 -42.74
CA VAL A 138 8.04 -50.03 -42.44
C VAL A 138 7.95 -50.74 -43.79
N GLU A 139 9.08 -51.24 -44.31
CA GLU A 139 9.08 -52.23 -45.38
C GLU A 139 9.69 -53.55 -44.90
N ASN A 140 8.95 -54.61 -45.21
CA ASN A 140 9.21 -56.00 -44.88
C ASN A 140 10.41 -56.55 -45.65
N PHE A 141 11.25 -57.37 -45.00
CA PHE A 141 11.69 -58.70 -45.49
C PHE A 141 12.28 -59.52 -44.34
#